data_AF-A0A0N4X7C9-F1
#
_entry.id   AF-A0A0N4X7C9-F1
#
_cell.length_a   1.000
_cell.length_b   1.000
_cell.length_c   1.000
_cell.angle_alpha   90.00
_cell.angle_beta   90.00
_cell.angle_gamma   90.00
#
_symmetry.space_group_name_H-M   'P 1'
#
loop_
_entity.id
_entity.type
_entity.pdbx_description
1 polymer ?
#
loop_
_entity_poly.entity_id
_entity_poly.type
_entity_poly.pdbx_seq_one_letter_code
_entity_poly.pdbx_strand_id
1 'polypeptide(L)'
;MLKTLEDHFAKRPNNETRLRNVRITSIVPVDVREIVVEIKMGAPQDVQFVPHMKLVLVFLNSELALIRIGAPKEKLWSKDSDSESKYEVFRKISRVVACIVLAKHNLKKIPTESLFISIVSFIQRFTKCFYSKCAVCRKTMRDFLPPIVIKPYRLDTVFIHEDCALDSSEYEG
;
A
#
# COMPACT_ATOMS: atom_id res chain seq x y z
N MET A 1 23.31 -12.45 -1.59
CA MET A 1 22.53 -11.21 -1.79
C MET A 1 21.07 -11.38 -1.35
N LEU A 2 20.38 -12.46 -1.76
CA LEU A 2 19.08 -12.89 -1.18
C LEU A 2 19.13 -13.11 0.34
N LYS A 3 20.17 -13.79 0.83
CA LYS A 3 20.41 -14.01 2.28
C LYS A 3 20.34 -12.71 3.10
N THR A 4 20.89 -11.61 2.61
CA THR A 4 20.86 -10.31 3.32
C THR A 4 19.47 -9.68 3.39
N LEU A 5 18.58 -9.93 2.43
CA LEU A 5 17.20 -9.43 2.44
C LEU A 5 16.32 -10.25 3.38
N GLU A 6 16.44 -11.58 3.30
CA GLU A 6 15.86 -12.49 4.28
C GLU A 6 16.40 -12.18 5.67
N ASP A 7 17.71 -12.00 5.87
CA ASP A 7 18.28 -11.62 7.17
C ASP A 7 17.82 -10.23 7.64
N HIS A 8 17.60 -9.27 6.74
CA HIS A 8 17.12 -7.92 7.09
C HIS A 8 15.66 -7.92 7.57
N PHE A 9 14.83 -8.82 7.02
CA PHE A 9 13.40 -8.89 7.32
C PHE A 9 13.00 -10.05 8.25
N ALA A 10 13.73 -11.17 8.26
CA ALA A 10 13.51 -12.35 9.10
C ALA A 10 14.07 -12.21 10.53
N LYS A 11 15.10 -11.37 10.73
CA LYS A 11 15.59 -11.02 12.08
C LYS A 11 14.60 -10.17 12.89
N ARG A 12 13.48 -9.77 12.31
CA ARG A 12 12.54 -8.84 12.91
C ARG A 12 11.19 -9.52 13.08
N PRO A 13 11.02 -10.35 14.13
CA PRO A 13 9.70 -10.81 14.51
C PRO A 13 8.79 -9.60 14.71
N ASN A 14 7.50 -9.80 14.41
CA ASN A 14 6.37 -8.85 14.39
C ASN A 14 6.22 -7.88 15.60
N ASN A 15 7.13 -7.87 16.57
CA ASN A 15 7.02 -7.14 17.83
C ASN A 15 7.86 -5.84 17.91
N GLU A 16 8.80 -5.59 17.00
CA GLU A 16 9.70 -4.41 17.11
C GLU A 16 9.53 -3.35 16.03
N THR A 17 8.71 -3.58 15.00
CA THR A 17 8.42 -2.52 14.05
C THR A 17 7.55 -1.47 14.72
N ARG A 18 7.98 -0.20 14.72
CA ARG A 18 7.18 0.99 15.11
C ARG A 18 5.84 1.13 14.32
N LEU A 19 5.54 0.18 13.44
CA LEU A 19 4.38 0.06 12.59
C LEU A 19 3.29 -0.74 13.32
N ARG A 20 2.36 -0.03 13.96
CA ARG A 20 1.18 -0.65 14.58
C ARG A 20 0.28 -1.26 13.51
N ASN A 21 -0.25 -2.46 13.72
CA ASN A 21 -1.18 -3.15 12.81
C ASN A 21 -0.65 -3.36 11.38
N VAL A 22 0.64 -3.70 11.27
CA VAL A 22 1.29 -4.15 10.03
C VAL A 22 1.94 -5.49 10.30
N ARG A 23 1.82 -6.44 9.36
CA ARG A 23 2.46 -7.76 9.47
C ARG A 23 3.07 -8.16 8.14
N ILE A 24 4.37 -8.44 8.13
CA ILE A 24 5.01 -9.11 6.98
C ILE A 24 4.49 -10.55 6.98
N THR A 25 3.82 -10.96 5.91
CA THR A 25 3.22 -12.30 5.81
C THR A 25 4.05 -13.28 5.01
N SER A 26 4.88 -12.78 4.10
CA SER A 26 5.74 -13.63 3.29
C SER A 26 6.89 -12.82 2.70
N ILE A 27 8.04 -13.49 2.55
CA ILE A 27 9.18 -13.04 1.76
C ILE A 27 9.48 -14.19 0.83
N VAL A 28 9.35 -13.97 -0.47
CA VAL A 28 9.43 -15.03 -1.47
C VAL A 28 10.54 -14.72 -2.47
N PRO A 29 11.61 -15.50 -2.47
CA PRO A 29 12.52 -15.58 -3.60
C PRO A 29 11.76 -16.08 -4.83
N VAL A 30 11.60 -15.26 -5.86
CA VAL A 30 11.01 -15.69 -7.14
C VAL A 30 12.11 -16.21 -8.07
N ASP A 31 13.25 -15.51 -8.08
CA ASP A 31 14.46 -15.84 -8.84
C ASP A 31 15.71 -15.23 -8.13
N VAL A 32 16.92 -15.48 -8.64
CA VAL A 32 18.22 -15.01 -8.10
C VAL A 32 18.25 -13.49 -7.88
N ARG A 33 17.49 -12.75 -8.68
CA ARG A 33 17.44 -11.27 -8.67
C ARG A 33 16.09 -10.72 -8.22
N GLU A 34 15.10 -11.56 -7.98
CA GLU A 34 13.72 -11.13 -7.71
C GLU A 34 13.24 -11.63 -6.35
N ILE A 35 12.81 -10.69 -5.51
CA ILE A 35 12.20 -10.98 -4.21
C ILE A 35 10.86 -10.26 -4.10
N VAL A 36 9.87 -10.98 -3.63
CA VAL A 36 8.55 -10.45 -3.30
C VAL A 36 8.40 -10.38 -1.79
N VAL A 37 7.96 -9.23 -1.27
CA VAL A 37 7.59 -9.06 0.13
C VAL A 37 6.09 -8.80 0.21
N GLU A 38 5.36 -9.70 0.88
CA GLU A 38 3.94 -9.54 1.18
C GLU A 38 3.74 -8.98 2.59
N ILE A 39 2.86 -7.99 2.70
CA ILE A 39 2.56 -7.30 3.94
C ILE A 39 1.05 -7.15 4.08
N LYS A 40 0.46 -7.56 5.19
CA LYS A 40 -0.93 -7.24 5.54
C LYS A 40 -0.96 -6.01 6.44
N MET A 41 -1.89 -5.10 6.15
CA MET A 41 -2.04 -3.83 6.85
C MET A 41 -3.47 -3.69 7.36
N GLY A 42 -3.60 -3.45 8.66
CA GLY A 42 -4.83 -3.01 9.32
C GLY A 42 -4.78 -1.52 9.64
N ALA A 43 -5.87 -0.99 10.20
CA ALA A 43 -5.89 0.42 10.55
C ALA A 43 -5.02 0.68 11.79
N PRO A 44 -4.22 1.77 11.84
CA PRO A 44 -3.32 2.03 12.96
C PRO A 44 -4.04 2.11 14.33
N GLN A 45 -5.30 2.52 14.35
CA GLN A 45 -6.07 2.69 15.58
C GLN A 45 -6.77 1.41 16.06
N ASP A 46 -6.80 0.34 15.26
CA ASP A 46 -7.48 -0.90 15.67
C ASP A 46 -6.84 -1.50 16.93
N VAL A 47 -7.67 -1.96 17.86
CA VAL A 47 -7.21 -2.63 19.10
C VAL A 47 -6.75 -4.05 18.79
N GLN A 48 -7.45 -4.72 17.88
CA GLN A 48 -7.08 -6.03 17.35
C GLN A 48 -6.69 -5.89 15.88
N PHE A 49 -5.71 -6.67 15.44
CA PHE A 49 -5.28 -6.63 14.06
C PHE A 49 -6.36 -7.19 13.13
N VAL A 50 -6.97 -6.32 12.32
CA VAL A 50 -7.87 -6.69 11.22
C VAL A 50 -7.24 -6.24 9.92
N PRO A 51 -6.87 -7.14 9.00
CA PRO A 51 -6.24 -6.74 7.75
C PRO A 51 -7.28 -6.09 6.84
N HIS A 52 -7.03 -4.85 6.41
CA HIS A 52 -7.85 -4.12 5.44
C HIS A 52 -7.24 -4.17 4.05
N MET A 53 -5.91 -4.26 3.96
CA MET A 53 -5.18 -4.30 2.68
C MET A 53 -4.05 -5.32 2.73
N LYS A 54 -3.68 -5.83 1.57
CA LYS A 54 -2.41 -6.50 1.29
C LYS A 54 -1.56 -5.58 0.43
N LEU A 55 -0.31 -5.40 0.79
CA LEU A 55 0.75 -4.76 0.02
C LEU A 55 1.74 -5.82 -0.44
N VAL A 56 2.14 -5.71 -1.70
CA VAL A 56 3.18 -6.52 -2.32
C VAL A 56 4.24 -5.57 -2.86
N LEU A 57 5.46 -5.73 -2.36
CA LEU A 57 6.65 -5.03 -2.84
C LEU A 57 7.49 -6.03 -3.62
N VAL A 58 7.80 -5.71 -4.87
CA VAL A 58 8.67 -6.54 -5.72
C VAL A 58 9.99 -5.84 -5.89
N PHE A 59 11.05 -6.52 -5.48
CA PHE A 59 12.42 -6.06 -5.60
C PHE A 59 13.11 -6.82 -6.73
N LEU A 60 13.63 -6.10 -7.72
CA LEU A 60 14.40 -6.66 -8.83
C LEU A 60 15.81 -6.07 -8.80
N ASN A 61 16.85 -6.91 -8.86
CA ASN A 61 18.26 -6.50 -8.74
C ASN A 61 18.52 -5.63 -7.49
N SER A 62 17.84 -5.92 -6.37
CA SER A 62 17.89 -5.10 -5.15
C SER A 62 17.29 -3.69 -5.29
N GLU A 63 16.48 -3.42 -6.30
CA GLU A 63 15.77 -2.15 -6.47
C GLU A 63 14.26 -2.36 -6.29
N LEU A 64 13.54 -1.41 -5.70
CA LEU A 64 12.08 -1.51 -5.62
C LEU A 64 11.50 -1.27 -7.02
N ALA A 65 11.10 -2.35 -7.69
CA ALA A 65 10.62 -2.32 -9.05
C ALA A 65 9.11 -2.08 -9.13
N LEU A 66 8.35 -2.67 -8.21
CA LEU A 66 6.89 -2.65 -8.31
C LEU A 66 6.20 -2.68 -6.94
N ILE A 67 5.10 -1.95 -6.86
CA ILE A 67 4.24 -1.84 -5.69
C ILE A 67 2.82 -2.22 -6.11
N ARG A 68 2.24 -3.23 -5.47
CA ARG A 68 0.85 -3.65 -5.67
C ARG A 68 0.10 -3.66 -4.36
N ILE A 69 -1.14 -3.21 -4.40
CA ILE A 69 -2.06 -3.23 -3.27
C ILE A 69 -3.30 -4.00 -3.71
N GLY A 70 -3.87 -4.78 -2.80
CA GLY A 70 -5.05 -5.60 -3.03
C GLY A 70 -5.79 -5.91 -1.74
N ALA A 71 -6.86 -6.67 -1.87
CA ALA A 71 -7.61 -7.16 -0.73
C ALA A 71 -6.77 -8.15 0.08
N PRO A 72 -7.03 -8.30 1.40
CA PRO A 72 -6.23 -9.14 2.30
C PRO A 72 -6.05 -10.60 1.85
N LYS A 73 -7.00 -11.13 1.08
CA LYS A 73 -7.05 -12.53 0.63
C LYS A 73 -6.53 -12.72 -0.80
N GLU A 74 -6.22 -11.66 -1.54
CA GLU A 74 -5.75 -11.76 -2.93
C GLU A 74 -4.30 -12.23 -3.01
N LYS A 75 -3.95 -12.94 -4.09
CA LYS A 75 -2.58 -13.29 -4.45
C LYS A 75 -2.16 -12.38 -5.61
N LEU A 76 -1.21 -11.47 -5.37
CA LEU A 76 -0.88 -10.37 -6.30
C LEU A 76 0.49 -10.54 -7.00
N TRP A 77 1.08 -11.73 -6.90
CA TRP A 77 2.41 -12.05 -7.44
C TRP A 77 2.49 -13.47 -8.03
N SER A 78 1.38 -14.02 -8.53
CA SER A 78 1.43 -15.35 -9.17
C SER A 78 2.18 -15.30 -10.50
N LYS A 79 3.00 -16.32 -10.78
CA LYS A 79 3.84 -16.43 -11.98
C LYS A 79 3.08 -16.39 -13.32
N ASP A 80 1.78 -16.68 -13.32
CA ASP A 80 1.00 -16.85 -14.55
C ASP A 80 0.24 -15.59 -14.99
N SER A 81 0.35 -14.46 -14.29
CA SER A 81 -0.33 -13.21 -14.71
C SER A 81 0.27 -11.95 -14.11
N ASP A 82 0.17 -10.85 -14.86
CA ASP A 82 0.19 -9.46 -14.39
C ASP A 82 -0.92 -9.25 -13.35
N SER A 83 -0.70 -9.82 -12.16
CA SER A 83 -1.68 -9.98 -11.12
C SER A 83 -1.89 -8.67 -10.36
N GLU A 84 -2.58 -7.73 -11.01
CA GLU A 84 -3.24 -6.62 -10.33
C GLU A 84 -4.40 -7.13 -9.44
N SER A 85 -4.86 -6.28 -8.53
CA SER A 85 -6.06 -6.60 -7.75
C SER A 85 -7.30 -6.70 -8.65
N LYS A 86 -8.21 -7.63 -8.32
CA LYS A 86 -9.52 -7.77 -8.95
C LYS A 86 -10.43 -6.58 -8.67
N TYR A 87 -10.21 -5.86 -7.57
CA TYR A 87 -11.03 -4.72 -7.20
C TYR A 87 -10.40 -3.40 -7.68
N GLU A 88 -11.21 -2.59 -8.35
CA GLU A 88 -10.78 -1.33 -8.94
C GLU A 88 -10.18 -0.36 -7.93
N VAL A 89 -10.75 -0.30 -6.71
CA VAL A 89 -10.21 0.49 -5.58
C VAL A 89 -8.73 0.23 -5.36
N PHE A 90 -8.35 -1.04 -5.28
CA PHE A 90 -6.99 -1.41 -4.96
C PHE A 90 -6.06 -1.15 -6.15
N ARG A 91 -6.55 -1.30 -7.39
CA ARG A 91 -5.81 -0.88 -8.58
C ARG A 91 -5.54 0.63 -8.58
N LYS A 92 -6.55 1.46 -8.31
CA LYS A 92 -6.38 2.92 -8.23
C LYS A 92 -5.44 3.33 -7.09
N ILE A 93 -5.59 2.73 -5.90
CA ILE A 93 -4.66 2.96 -4.77
C ILE A 93 -3.24 2.54 -5.14
N SER A 94 -3.05 1.37 -5.78
CA SER A 94 -1.73 0.89 -6.23
C SER A 94 -1.06 1.90 -7.14
N ARG A 95 -1.78 2.43 -8.14
CA ARG A 95 -1.25 3.42 -9.09
C ARG A 95 -0.82 4.70 -8.37
N VAL A 96 -1.67 5.26 -7.51
CA VAL A 96 -1.34 6.48 -6.75
C VAL A 96 -0.11 6.26 -5.87
N VAL A 97 -0.07 5.16 -5.13
CA VAL A 97 1.06 4.82 -4.25
C VAL A 97 2.34 4.60 -5.05
N ALA A 98 2.29 3.84 -6.14
CA ALA A 98 3.44 3.56 -6.99
C ALA A 98 4.02 4.86 -7.57
N CYS A 99 3.18 5.74 -8.13
CA CYS A 99 3.60 7.04 -8.64
C CYS A 99 4.33 7.86 -7.57
N ILE A 100 3.79 7.91 -6.34
CA ILE A 100 4.36 8.72 -5.26
C ILE A 100 5.66 8.12 -4.73
N VAL A 101 5.66 6.83 -4.39
CA VAL A 101 6.81 6.19 -3.74
C VAL A 101 7.98 6.09 -4.71
N LEU A 102 7.73 5.67 -5.97
CA LEU A 102 8.79 5.52 -6.96
C LEU A 102 9.35 6.87 -7.40
N ALA A 103 8.51 7.90 -7.59
CA ALA A 103 8.99 9.24 -7.94
C ALA A 103 9.76 9.92 -6.80
N LYS A 104 9.28 9.79 -5.55
CA LYS A 104 9.86 10.51 -4.41
C LYS A 104 11.16 9.90 -3.91
N HIS A 105 11.30 8.58 -3.98
CA HIS A 105 12.37 7.89 -3.28
C HIS A 105 13.50 7.39 -4.18
N ASN A 106 13.37 7.50 -5.51
CA ASN A 106 14.37 7.09 -6.52
C ASN A 106 15.16 5.85 -6.06
N LEU A 107 14.42 4.79 -5.72
CA LEU A 107 14.88 3.66 -4.91
C LEU A 107 15.77 2.73 -5.73
N LYS A 108 17.00 3.17 -6.03
CA LYS A 108 18.03 2.40 -6.73
C LYS A 108 18.64 1.26 -5.89
N LYS A 109 18.17 1.06 -4.65
CA LYS A 109 18.65 0.03 -3.71
C LYS A 109 17.54 -0.37 -2.73
N ILE A 110 17.74 -1.51 -2.07
CA ILE A 110 16.89 -2.02 -0.98
C ILE A 110 16.77 -0.90 0.05
N PRO A 111 15.55 -0.50 0.43
CA PRO A 111 15.36 0.58 1.37
C PRO A 111 16.01 0.22 2.70
N THR A 112 16.67 1.20 3.32
CA THR A 112 17.06 1.11 4.73
C THR A 112 15.82 0.85 5.57
N GLU A 113 15.99 0.32 6.78
CA GLU A 113 14.88 0.14 7.72
C GLU A 113 14.03 1.40 7.90
N SER A 114 14.68 2.56 8.09
CA SER A 114 13.99 3.84 8.26
C SER A 114 13.14 4.21 7.04
N LEU A 115 13.65 3.94 5.83
CA LEU A 115 12.95 4.20 4.58
C LEU A 115 11.82 3.21 4.36
N PHE A 116 12.02 1.93 4.66
CA PHE A 116 10.99 0.90 4.62
C PHE A 116 9.83 1.25 5.57
N ILE A 117 10.14 1.61 6.82
CA ILE A 117 9.13 2.05 7.79
C ILE A 117 8.38 3.28 7.28
N SER A 118 9.08 4.25 6.68
CA SER A 118 8.46 5.45 6.11
C SER A 118 7.49 5.11 4.97
N ILE A 119 7.91 4.26 4.03
CA ILE A 119 7.10 3.80 2.90
C ILE A 119 5.86 3.05 3.42
N VAL A 120 6.05 2.06 4.29
CA VAL A 120 4.94 1.25 4.81
C VAL A 120 3.98 2.12 5.65
N SER A 121 4.49 3.03 6.49
CA SER A 121 3.66 3.98 7.23
C SER A 121 2.83 4.87 6.31
N PHE A 122 3.44 5.36 5.23
CA PHE A 122 2.74 6.16 4.23
C PHE A 122 1.62 5.36 3.57
N ILE A 123 1.91 4.15 3.11
CA ILE A 123 0.93 3.27 2.45
C ILE A 123 -0.19 2.86 3.43
N GLN A 124 0.14 2.60 4.69
CA GLN A 124 -0.85 2.22 5.69
C GLN A 124 -1.92 3.30 5.90
N ARG A 125 -1.63 4.59 5.65
CA ARG A 125 -2.64 5.67 5.74
C ARG A 125 -3.81 5.44 4.81
N PHE A 126 -3.62 4.72 3.70
CA PHE A 126 -4.70 4.41 2.77
C PHE A 126 -5.73 3.43 3.35
N THR A 127 -5.41 2.71 4.44
CA THR A 127 -6.42 1.92 5.19
C THR A 127 -7.55 2.81 5.74
N LYS A 128 -7.32 4.13 5.87
CA LYS A 128 -8.37 5.09 6.24
C LYS A 128 -9.53 5.12 5.26
N CYS A 129 -9.35 4.75 4.00
CA CYS A 129 -10.44 4.73 3.02
C CYS A 129 -11.57 3.75 3.40
N PHE A 130 -11.34 2.76 4.26
CA PHE A 130 -12.38 1.80 4.63
C PHE A 130 -13.34 2.30 5.72
N TYR A 131 -13.02 3.40 6.39
CA TYR A 131 -13.83 3.92 7.51
C TYR A 131 -13.94 5.45 7.51
N SER A 132 -13.23 6.14 6.62
CA SER A 132 -13.35 7.59 6.47
C SER A 132 -14.62 7.96 5.71
N LYS A 133 -15.13 9.16 5.99
CA LYS A 133 -16.22 9.77 5.22
C LYS A 133 -15.65 10.53 4.03
N CYS A 134 -16.38 10.53 2.92
CA CYS A 134 -16.13 11.40 1.78
C CYS A 134 -16.12 12.86 2.23
N ALA A 135 -15.12 13.62 1.78
CA ALA A 135 -15.01 15.04 2.11
C ALA A 135 -16.19 15.88 1.58
N VAL A 136 -16.84 15.43 0.49
CA VAL A 136 -17.96 16.13 -0.16
C VAL A 136 -19.29 15.63 0.40
N CYS A 137 -19.70 14.39 0.09
CA CYS A 137 -21.05 13.91 0.40
C CYS A 137 -21.20 13.32 1.83
N ARG A 138 -20.11 13.27 2.62
CA ARG A 138 -20.08 12.73 4.00
C ARG A 138 -20.50 11.26 4.17
N LYS A 139 -20.79 10.52 3.10
CA LYS A 139 -21.02 9.06 3.12
C LYS A 139 -19.70 8.31 3.33
N THR A 140 -19.77 7.10 3.89
CA THR A 140 -18.59 6.27 4.14
C THR A 140 -17.97 5.81 2.81
N MET A 141 -16.65 5.97 2.68
CA MET A 141 -15.92 5.70 1.43
C MET A 141 -15.99 4.24 0.97
N ARG A 142 -16.08 3.28 1.91
CA ARG A 142 -16.13 1.84 1.60
C ARG A 142 -17.37 1.43 0.81
N ASP A 143 -18.45 2.20 0.90
CA ASP A 143 -19.74 1.84 0.33
C ASP A 143 -19.85 2.26 -1.16
N PHE A 144 -18.91 3.07 -1.66
CA PHE A 144 -18.90 3.64 -3.02
C PHE A 144 -17.49 3.64 -3.62
N LEU A 145 -16.82 2.49 -3.53
CA LEU A 145 -15.47 2.31 -4.05
C LEU A 145 -15.47 2.33 -5.59
N PRO A 146 -14.45 2.95 -6.24
CA PRO A 146 -13.14 3.34 -5.69
C PRO A 146 -13.01 4.80 -5.19
N PRO A 147 -12.16 5.06 -4.18
CA PRO A 147 -11.90 6.41 -3.67
C PRO A 147 -10.89 7.16 -4.55
N ILE A 148 -11.12 8.44 -4.80
CA ILE A 148 -10.10 9.39 -5.26
C ILE A 148 -9.34 9.94 -4.04
N VAL A 149 -8.01 9.93 -4.12
CA VAL A 149 -7.12 10.45 -3.08
C VAL A 149 -6.55 11.78 -3.53
N ILE A 150 -7.07 12.89 -2.99
CA ILE A 150 -6.74 14.24 -3.50
C ILE A 150 -5.53 14.85 -2.78
N LYS A 151 -5.15 14.37 -1.59
CA LYS A 151 -4.02 14.94 -0.81
C LYS A 151 -3.23 13.85 -0.08
N PRO A 152 -2.44 13.02 -0.78
CA PRO A 152 -1.70 11.93 -0.15
C PRO A 152 -0.59 12.42 0.81
N TYR A 153 -0.12 13.67 0.65
CA TYR A 153 1.02 14.22 1.38
C TYR A 153 0.69 14.95 2.69
N ARG A 154 -0.59 15.24 2.99
CA ARG A 154 -0.96 15.87 4.27
C ARG A 154 -1.15 14.82 5.36
N LEU A 155 -1.02 15.23 6.64
CA LEU A 155 -1.26 14.37 7.80
C LEU A 155 -2.64 13.69 7.73
N ASP A 156 -3.61 14.42 7.15
CA ASP A 156 -4.94 13.93 6.85
C ASP A 156 -5.09 13.67 5.35
N THR A 157 -4.86 12.42 4.96
CA THR A 157 -5.22 11.92 3.63
C THR A 157 -6.71 12.15 3.42
N VAL A 158 -7.05 12.98 2.44
CA VAL A 158 -8.45 13.30 2.10
C VAL A 158 -8.94 12.33 1.03
N PHE A 159 -10.08 11.70 1.29
CA PHE A 159 -10.75 10.76 0.39
C PHE A 159 -12.04 11.39 -0.15
N ILE A 160 -12.24 11.32 -1.46
CA ILE A 160 -13.44 11.79 -2.16
C ILE A 160 -13.95 10.66 -3.05
N HIS A 161 -15.26 10.53 -3.21
CA HIS A 161 -15.81 9.59 -4.21
C HIS A 161 -15.54 10.15 -5.60
N GLU A 162 -15.40 9.26 -6.59
CA GLU A 162 -15.17 9.67 -7.97
C GLU A 162 -16.26 10.59 -8.50
N ASP A 163 -17.53 10.20 -8.33
CA ASP A 163 -18.69 11.02 -8.72
C ASP A 163 -18.68 12.39 -8.02
N CYS A 164 -18.34 12.43 -6.74
CA CYS A 164 -18.28 13.69 -5.99
C CYS A 164 -17.14 14.62 -6.44
N ALA A 165 -16.09 14.09 -7.07
CA ALA A 165 -15.01 14.91 -7.63
C ALA A 165 -15.41 15.50 -8.99
N LEU A 166 -16.16 14.75 -9.80
CA LEU A 166 -16.69 15.21 -11.07
C LEU A 166 -17.73 16.32 -10.87
N ASP A 167 -18.66 16.15 -9.93
CA ASP A 167 -19.67 17.16 -9.60
C ASP A 167 -19.06 18.47 -9.05
N SER A 168 -17.89 18.40 -8.41
CA SER A 168 -17.20 19.60 -7.91
C SER A 168 -16.48 20.41 -9.00
N SER A 169 -16.23 19.81 -10.18
CA SER A 169 -15.57 20.49 -11.30
C SER A 169 -16.53 21.30 -12.18
N GLU A 170 -17.83 21.12 -12.02
CA GLU A 170 -18.86 21.89 -12.74
C GLU A 170 -19.14 23.29 -12.14
N TYR A 171 -18.53 23.59 -10.98
CA TYR A 171 -18.72 24.87 -10.27
C TYR A 171 -17.49 25.80 -10.27
N GLU A 172 -16.43 25.45 -11.02
CA GLU A 172 -15.28 26.34 -11.30
C GLU A 172 -15.30 26.84 -12.76
N GLY A 173 -16.48 27.27 -13.23
CA GLY A 173 -16.68 27.97 -14.51
C GLY A 173 -17.01 29.44 -14.33
#